data_AF-A0A2N6MIT0-F1
#
_entry.id   AF-A0A2N6MIT0-F1
#
_cell.length_a   1.000
_cell.length_b   1.000
_cell.length_c   1.000
_cell.angle_alpha   90.00
_cell.angle_beta   90.00
_cell.angle_gamma   90.00
#
_symmetry.space_group_name_H-M   'P 1'
#
loop_
_entity.id
_entity.type
_entity.pdbx_description
1 polymer ?
#
loop_
_entity_poly.entity_id
_entity_poly.type
_entity_poly.pdbx_seq_one_letter_code
_entity_poly.pdbx_strand_id
1 'polypeptide(L)'
;MKRGILSLSLTLATLTPTTALAQVVIMAQDRTFLGIVSPNRYDSDSICNRYGDYGSRYGNGIFNRYGKYGDRYSEQSAYNPRAEHPPLLIKNQQIIGFVSKNPKIANRYDPDMLQIEICQER
;
A
#
# COMPACT_ATOMS: atom_id res chain seq x y z
N MET A 1 -2.40 14.36 -69.05
CA MET A 1 -3.48 13.66 -68.28
C MET A 1 -2.83 12.93 -67.12
N LYS A 2 -2.95 13.42 -65.88
CA LYS A 2 -2.43 12.73 -64.67
C LYS A 2 -3.61 12.47 -63.72
N ARG A 3 -3.91 11.20 -63.48
CA ARG A 3 -4.94 10.75 -62.53
C ARG A 3 -4.27 10.52 -61.18
N GLY A 4 -4.59 11.35 -60.19
CA GLY A 4 -4.14 11.18 -58.80
C GLY A 4 -5.10 10.29 -58.04
N ILE A 5 -4.59 9.21 -57.44
CA ILE A 5 -5.35 8.33 -56.55
C ILE A 5 -5.05 8.76 -55.11
N LEU A 6 -6.07 9.21 -54.39
CA LEU A 6 -5.99 9.47 -52.95
C LEU A 6 -6.20 8.15 -52.20
N SER A 7 -5.16 7.62 -51.56
CA SER A 7 -5.29 6.47 -50.67
C SER A 7 -5.65 6.94 -49.26
N LEU A 8 -6.83 6.55 -48.78
CA LEU A 8 -7.30 6.80 -47.42
C LEU A 8 -6.80 5.66 -46.51
N SER A 9 -5.80 5.93 -45.68
CA SER A 9 -5.28 4.97 -44.70
C SER A 9 -6.12 5.01 -43.42
N LEU A 10 -6.93 3.96 -43.20
CA LEU A 10 -7.66 3.74 -41.96
C LEU A 10 -6.69 3.16 -40.91
N THR A 11 -6.32 3.95 -39.92
CA THR A 11 -5.49 3.50 -38.79
C THR A 11 -6.37 2.82 -37.74
N LEU A 12 -6.19 1.51 -37.58
CA LEU A 12 -6.87 0.73 -36.55
C LEU A 12 -6.20 1.03 -35.19
N ALA A 13 -6.90 1.76 -34.31
CA ALA A 13 -6.42 2.04 -32.96
C ALA A 13 -6.36 0.74 -32.15
N THR A 14 -5.15 0.30 -31.80
CA THR A 14 -4.94 -0.86 -30.94
C THR A 14 -5.21 -0.45 -29.49
N LEU A 15 -6.27 -1.00 -28.89
CA LEU A 15 -6.52 -0.87 -27.45
C LEU A 15 -5.49 -1.74 -26.72
N THR A 16 -4.42 -1.14 -26.24
CA THR A 16 -3.51 -1.83 -25.32
C THR A 16 -4.23 -2.00 -23.99
N PRO A 17 -4.36 -3.23 -23.44
CA PRO A 17 -4.86 -3.40 -22.10
C PRO A 17 -3.89 -2.71 -21.15
N THR A 18 -4.31 -1.59 -20.57
CA THR A 18 -3.55 -0.92 -19.52
C THR A 18 -3.61 -1.84 -18.31
N THR A 19 -2.54 -2.61 -18.07
CA THR A 19 -2.42 -3.39 -16.84
C THR A 19 -2.40 -2.38 -15.68
N ALA A 20 -3.55 -2.20 -15.02
CA ALA A 20 -3.60 -1.46 -13.77
C ALA A 20 -2.60 -2.10 -12.82
N LEU A 21 -1.62 -1.32 -12.36
CA LEU A 21 -0.68 -1.81 -11.37
C LEU A 21 -1.48 -2.17 -10.12
N ALA A 22 -1.38 -3.44 -9.71
CA ALA A 22 -2.07 -3.94 -8.54
C ALA A 22 -1.60 -3.19 -7.28
N GLN A 23 -2.49 -2.36 -6.72
CA GLN A 23 -2.24 -1.61 -5.49
C GLN A 23 -2.08 -2.58 -4.32
N VAL A 24 -1.06 -2.35 -3.51
CA VAL A 24 -0.86 -3.05 -2.24
C VAL A 24 -1.58 -2.28 -1.14
N VAL A 25 -2.38 -2.99 -0.35
CA VAL A 25 -3.22 -2.45 0.73
C VAL A 25 -2.79 -3.05 2.06
N ILE A 26 -2.86 -2.26 3.13
CA ILE A 26 -2.69 -2.73 4.50
C ILE A 26 -4.07 -2.84 5.15
N MET A 27 -4.39 -4.01 5.70
CA MET A 27 -5.66 -4.27 6.39
C MET A 27 -5.39 -4.90 7.75
N ALA A 28 -6.07 -4.46 8.81
CA ALA A 28 -6.12 -5.18 10.07
C ALA A 28 -6.92 -6.49 9.92
N GLN A 29 -6.68 -7.46 10.82
CA GLN A 29 -7.42 -8.72 10.80
C GLN A 29 -8.90 -8.57 11.18
N ASP A 30 -9.28 -7.46 11.84
CA ASP A 30 -10.68 -7.11 12.07
C ASP A 30 -11.36 -6.44 10.87
N ARG A 31 -10.68 -6.43 9.71
CA ARG A 31 -11.10 -5.83 8.43
C ARG A 31 -11.05 -4.31 8.40
N THR A 32 -10.38 -3.66 9.35
CA THR A 32 -10.11 -2.22 9.27
C THR A 32 -9.08 -1.94 8.17
N PHE A 33 -9.40 -0.99 7.28
CA PHE A 33 -8.45 -0.49 6.28
C PHE A 33 -7.43 0.45 6.94
N LEU A 34 -6.15 0.25 6.62
CA LEU A 34 -5.02 0.97 7.23
C LEU A 34 -4.14 1.68 6.21
N GLY A 35 -4.67 1.92 5.01
CA GLY A 35 -3.99 2.64 3.94
C GLY A 35 -3.41 1.75 2.84
N ILE A 36 -2.86 2.41 1.83
CA ILE A 36 -2.19 1.80 0.69
C ILE A 36 -0.68 2.03 0.76
N VAL A 37 0.08 1.03 0.32
CA VAL A 37 1.53 1.16 0.15
C VAL A 37 1.78 1.92 -1.16
N SER A 38 1.91 3.23 -1.05
CA SER A 38 2.12 4.14 -2.18
C SER A 38 3.15 5.20 -1.81
N PRO A 39 4.12 5.53 -2.67
CA PRO A 39 5.05 6.63 -2.43
C PRO A 39 4.40 8.01 -2.62
N ASN A 40 3.17 8.08 -3.15
CA ASN A 40 2.47 9.33 -3.38
C ASN A 40 2.04 9.96 -2.04
N ARG A 41 2.73 11.02 -1.61
CA ARG A 41 2.46 11.71 -0.34
C ARG A 41 1.21 12.59 -0.37
N TYR A 42 0.61 12.79 -1.53
CA TYR A 42 -0.60 13.60 -1.72
C TYR A 42 -1.88 12.76 -1.79
N ASP A 43 -1.73 11.46 -1.94
CA ASP A 43 -2.85 10.52 -1.89
C ASP A 43 -3.36 10.42 -0.44
N SER A 44 -4.67 10.56 -0.24
CA SER A 44 -5.28 10.52 1.10
C SER A 44 -5.12 9.16 1.77
N ASP A 45 -5.05 8.09 0.96
CA ASP A 45 -5.01 6.72 1.45
C ASP A 45 -3.57 6.22 1.63
N SER A 46 -2.59 6.98 1.16
CA SER A 46 -1.18 6.59 1.19
C SER A 46 -0.60 6.62 2.60
N ILE A 47 0.12 5.55 2.96
CA ILE A 47 0.91 5.51 4.20
C ILE A 47 2.06 6.51 4.21
N CYS A 48 2.44 7.08 3.07
CA CYS A 48 3.46 8.12 2.98
C CYS A 48 2.88 9.54 3.08
N ASN A 49 1.57 9.69 3.21
CA ASN A 49 0.94 10.97 3.48
C ASN A 49 0.90 11.23 5.00
N ARG A 50 1.93 11.91 5.52
CA ARG A 50 2.06 12.28 6.94
C ARG A 50 0.94 13.18 7.50
N TYR A 51 0.14 13.78 6.62
CA TYR A 51 -1.00 14.60 7.00
C TYR A 51 -2.34 13.89 6.76
N GLY A 52 -2.32 12.74 6.09
CA GLY A 52 -3.47 11.87 5.85
C GLY A 52 -3.70 10.90 7.01
N ASP A 53 -4.84 10.21 6.96
CA ASP A 53 -5.28 9.38 8.08
C ASP A 53 -4.38 8.15 8.32
N TYR A 54 -3.78 7.61 7.26
CA TYR A 54 -3.03 6.35 7.33
C TYR A 54 -1.51 6.52 7.44
N GLY A 55 -0.97 7.66 7.01
CA GLY A 55 0.45 7.99 7.16
C GLY A 55 0.77 8.86 8.37
N SER A 56 -0.23 9.54 8.96
CA SER A 56 -0.03 10.40 10.12
C SER A 56 0.29 9.60 11.39
N ARG A 57 1.17 10.16 12.22
CA ARG A 57 1.47 9.65 13.58
C ARG A 57 0.31 9.80 14.56
N TYR A 58 -0.75 10.50 14.17
CA TYR A 58 -1.95 10.74 14.97
C TYR A 58 -3.23 10.23 14.30
N GLY A 59 -3.12 9.64 13.10
CA GLY A 59 -4.27 9.10 12.37
C GLY A 59 -4.58 7.65 12.74
N ASN A 60 -5.37 6.97 11.92
CA ASN A 60 -5.80 5.58 12.14
C ASN A 60 -4.86 4.50 11.57
N GLY A 61 -3.75 4.89 10.92
CA GLY A 61 -2.80 3.95 10.32
C GLY A 61 -1.81 3.27 11.27
N ILE A 62 -0.97 2.42 10.70
CA ILE A 62 0.05 1.62 11.44
C ILE A 62 1.16 2.47 12.07
N PHE A 63 1.36 3.71 11.62
CA PHE A 63 2.40 4.62 12.12
C PHE A 63 1.96 5.45 13.33
N ASN A 64 0.68 5.38 13.72
CA ASN A 64 0.24 5.97 14.98
C ASN A 64 0.67 5.08 16.16
N ARG A 65 1.74 5.50 16.86
CA ARG A 65 2.32 4.77 18.00
C ARG A 65 1.46 4.76 19.27
N TYR A 66 0.35 5.50 19.26
CA TYR A 66 -0.66 5.51 20.32
C TYR A 66 -1.94 4.78 19.89
N GLY A 67 -2.06 4.40 18.61
CA GLY A 67 -3.23 3.73 18.05
C GLY A 67 -3.12 2.21 18.09
N LYS A 68 -4.28 1.54 18.07
CA LYS A 68 -4.43 0.08 18.16
C LYS A 68 -3.54 -0.70 17.18
N TYR A 69 -3.24 -0.15 16.01
CA TYR A 69 -2.48 -0.82 14.95
C TYR A 69 -0.99 -0.44 14.91
N GLY A 70 -0.57 0.51 15.73
CA GLY A 70 0.81 1.00 15.77
C GLY A 70 1.43 1.08 17.18
N ASP A 71 0.67 0.80 18.23
CA ASP A 71 1.18 0.80 19.60
C ASP A 71 2.11 -0.40 19.91
N ARG A 72 2.59 -0.52 21.14
CA ARG A 72 3.51 -1.59 21.56
C ARG A 72 2.84 -2.72 22.35
N TYR A 73 1.52 -2.73 22.45
CA TYR A 73 0.74 -3.54 23.39
C TYR A 73 -0.35 -4.37 22.71
N SER A 74 -1.06 -3.79 21.75
CA SER A 74 -2.14 -4.43 21.01
C SER A 74 -1.66 -5.64 20.23
N GLU A 75 -2.45 -6.71 20.27
CA GLU A 75 -2.21 -7.92 19.48
C GLU A 75 -2.39 -7.68 17.97
N GLN A 76 -3.02 -6.56 17.58
CA GLN A 76 -3.22 -6.15 16.19
C GLN A 76 -2.21 -5.11 15.72
N SER A 77 -1.21 -4.79 16.53
CA SER A 77 -0.22 -3.77 16.19
C SER A 77 0.91 -4.30 15.32
N ALA A 78 1.30 -3.50 14.33
CA ALA A 78 2.52 -3.71 13.56
C ALA A 78 3.79 -3.57 14.43
N TYR A 79 3.73 -2.83 15.53
CA TYR A 79 4.87 -2.49 16.36
C TYR A 79 4.96 -3.22 17.70
N ASN A 80 3.99 -4.06 18.02
CA ASN A 80 4.09 -4.96 19.16
C ASN A 80 4.95 -6.19 18.78
N PRO A 81 6.13 -6.40 19.41
CA PRO A 81 7.01 -7.53 19.09
C PRO A 81 6.42 -8.89 19.50
N ARG A 82 5.26 -8.91 20.16
CA ARG A 82 4.52 -10.11 20.55
C ARG A 82 3.10 -10.16 19.96
N ALA A 83 2.75 -9.28 19.01
CA ALA A 83 1.44 -9.31 18.35
C ALA A 83 1.18 -10.66 17.68
N GLU A 84 0.01 -11.24 17.93
CA GLU A 84 -0.41 -12.50 17.29
C GLU A 84 -1.25 -12.25 16.03
N HIS A 85 -1.87 -11.07 15.91
CA HIS A 85 -2.80 -10.71 14.86
C HIS A 85 -2.41 -9.42 14.10
N PRO A 86 -1.15 -9.27 13.63
CA PRO A 86 -0.70 -8.02 13.03
C PRO A 86 -1.42 -7.71 11.70
N PRO A 87 -1.28 -6.47 11.20
CA PRO A 87 -1.83 -6.08 9.90
C PRO A 87 -1.32 -6.95 8.74
N LEU A 88 -2.20 -7.14 7.77
CA LEU A 88 -1.99 -7.91 6.54
C LEU A 88 -1.54 -6.99 5.41
N LEU A 89 -0.63 -7.45 4.56
CA LEU A 89 -0.37 -6.87 3.24
C LEU A 89 -1.14 -7.66 2.19
N ILE A 90 -1.97 -6.97 1.43
CA ILE A 90 -2.87 -7.57 0.44
C ILE A 90 -2.56 -6.98 -0.94
N LYS A 91 -2.41 -7.85 -1.94
CA LYS A 91 -2.26 -7.49 -3.35
C LYS A 91 -3.10 -8.44 -4.18
N ASN A 92 -3.93 -7.93 -5.09
CA ASN A 92 -4.83 -8.75 -5.92
C ASN A 92 -5.68 -9.74 -5.10
N GLN A 93 -6.24 -9.28 -3.96
CA GLN A 93 -7.04 -10.10 -3.04
C GLN A 93 -6.28 -11.26 -2.38
N GLN A 94 -4.96 -11.34 -2.53
CA GLN A 94 -4.11 -12.33 -1.88
C GLN A 94 -3.30 -11.67 -0.76
N ILE A 95 -3.20 -12.36 0.38
CA ILE A 95 -2.29 -11.97 1.45
C ILE A 95 -0.87 -12.30 1.00
N ILE A 96 -0.05 -11.28 0.82
CA ILE A 96 1.35 -11.41 0.39
C ILE A 96 2.33 -11.34 1.57
N GLY A 97 1.86 -10.98 2.76
CA GLY A 97 2.65 -10.96 3.98
C GLY A 97 1.94 -10.24 5.13
N PHE A 98 2.70 -9.97 6.19
CA PHE A 98 2.24 -9.27 7.39
C PHE A 98 3.11 -8.04 7.64
N VAL A 99 2.56 -6.95 8.16
CA VAL A 99 3.37 -5.82 8.66
C VAL A 99 3.60 -6.02 10.15
N SER A 100 4.81 -6.40 10.57
CA SER A 100 5.05 -6.73 11.98
C SER A 100 6.51 -6.63 12.42
N LYS A 101 6.70 -6.15 13.66
CA LYS A 101 7.93 -6.26 14.45
C LYS A 101 8.08 -7.62 15.15
N ASN A 102 7.06 -8.47 15.21
CA ASN A 102 7.14 -9.76 15.88
C ASN A 102 8.04 -10.73 15.09
N PRO A 103 9.22 -11.14 15.61
CA PRO A 103 10.16 -11.96 14.86
C PRO A 103 9.67 -13.39 14.60
N LYS A 104 8.65 -13.85 15.33
CA LYS A 104 8.08 -15.19 15.17
C LYS A 104 7.18 -15.31 13.94
N ILE A 105 6.78 -14.20 13.35
CA ILE A 105 5.89 -14.18 12.19
C ILE A 105 6.73 -14.37 10.92
N ALA A 106 6.41 -15.42 10.18
CA ALA A 106 6.99 -15.70 8.87
C ALA A 106 6.43 -14.73 7.82
N ASN A 107 7.24 -14.43 6.79
CA ASN A 107 6.86 -13.55 5.69
C ASN A 107 6.35 -12.16 6.16
N ARG A 108 7.02 -11.61 7.18
CA ARG A 108 6.73 -10.28 7.72
C ARG A 108 7.58 -9.21 7.04
N TYR A 109 7.00 -8.03 6.92
CA TYR A 109 7.63 -6.79 6.53
C TYR A 109 7.71 -5.89 7.77
N ASP A 110 8.91 -5.39 8.05
CA ASP A 110 9.10 -4.47 9.15
C ASP A 110 8.42 -3.12 8.82
N PRO A 111 7.57 -2.56 9.71
CA PRO A 111 6.89 -1.30 9.43
C PRO A 111 7.86 -0.13 9.19
N ASP A 112 9.02 -0.10 9.84
CA ASP A 112 10.00 0.97 9.64
C ASP A 112 10.67 0.85 8.25
N MET A 113 10.84 -0.37 7.75
CA MET A 113 11.33 -0.58 6.39
C MET A 113 10.36 -0.07 5.33
N LEU A 114 9.03 -0.17 5.57
CA LEU A 114 8.05 0.44 4.65
C LEU A 114 8.21 1.95 4.60
N GLN A 115 8.45 2.60 5.74
CA GLN A 115 8.65 4.05 5.80
C GLN A 115 9.96 4.48 5.12
N ILE A 116 11.05 3.72 5.29
CA ILE A 116 12.34 4.00 4.67
C ILE A 116 12.29 3.79 3.15
N GLU A 117 11.84 2.62 2.70
CA GLU A 117 11.95 2.21 1.30
C GLU A 117 10.87 2.84 0.40
N ILE A 118 9.65 3.03 0.92
CA ILE A 118 8.52 3.54 0.14
C ILE A 118 8.38 5.05 0.32
N CYS A 119 8.46 5.52 1.58
CA CYS A 119 8.25 6.92 1.89
C CYS A 119 9.53 7.75 1.83
N GLN A 120 10.71 7.16 1.64
CA GLN A 120 11.99 7.87 1.55
C GLN A 120 12.26 8.78 2.77
N GLU A 121 11.80 8.36 3.94
CA GLU A 121 12.05 9.09 5.20
C GLU A 121 13.16 8.35 5.96
N ARG A 122 14.26 9.06 6.23
CA ARG A 122 15.37 8.58 7.09
C ARG A 122 15.17 9.06 8.52
#